data_AF-A0A137QJT0-F1
#
_entry.id   AF-A0A137QJT0-F1
#
_cell.length_a   1.000
_cell.length_b   1.000
_cell.length_c   1.000
_cell.angle_alpha   90.00
_cell.angle_beta   90.00
_cell.angle_gamma   90.00
#
_symmetry.space_group_name_H-M   'P 1'
#
loop_
_entity.id
_entity.type
_entity.pdbx_description
1 polymer ?
#
loop_
_entity_poly.entity_id
_entity_poly.type
_entity_poly.pdbx_seq_one_letter_code
_entity_poly.pdbx_strand_id
1 'polypeptide(L)'
;ILHLLTRLSKEVQSEDGGTASDIYRGKYNNREMCVKVPRIIRKKNMRILRTHAKDFALSCSLSHPNILPFYGIYVSQENSPRICIVSLWMANGDLVDFLEAEKPFPKPALVHLIADVAAGLHYLHKLEIVHADLKGKNILVSHTGRAVIADFGISRVIKTNYQTTEPSNGTLNWMAPELLTGGRGKKPTTWSDIWAFGCVCYEVYAGEAPFSEYENFAQMASACHDHALNIPTILPVMRGTPGEEDRHTWNLMLKCWNYEPTSRPTSKELSESIAVSADDQFHENDLILSTLVKERSQLATKVVANKCLRMFQLLR
;
A
#
# COMPACT_ATOMS: atom_id res chain seq x y z
N ILE A 1 -19.91 -7.50 10.48
CA ILE A 1 -20.32 -6.54 11.54
C ILE A 1 -19.24 -5.46 11.64
N LEU A 2 -19.60 -4.17 11.50
CA LEU A 2 -18.67 -3.07 11.79
C LEU A 2 -18.53 -3.00 13.32
N HIS A 3 -17.34 -3.29 13.87
CA HIS A 3 -17.11 -3.12 15.30
C HIS A 3 -16.84 -1.63 15.54
N LEU A 4 -17.81 -0.93 16.15
CA LEU A 4 -17.49 0.34 16.79
C LEU A 4 -16.71 0.01 18.05
N LEU A 5 -15.41 0.25 18.03
CA LEU A 5 -14.54 -0.12 19.15
C LEU A 5 -14.64 0.93 20.26
N THR A 6 -15.60 0.79 21.16
CA THR A 6 -15.85 1.79 22.22
C THR A 6 -14.81 1.81 23.33
N ARG A 7 -13.92 0.81 23.40
CA ARG A 7 -12.89 0.65 24.44
C ARG A 7 -11.53 0.29 23.84
N LEU A 8 -10.93 1.23 23.11
CA LEU A 8 -9.51 1.15 22.73
C LEU A 8 -8.68 1.88 23.80
N SER A 9 -7.78 1.17 24.48
CA SER A 9 -6.79 1.82 25.34
C SER A 9 -5.76 2.50 24.44
N LYS A 10 -5.64 3.82 24.53
CA LYS A 10 -4.66 4.59 23.75
C LYS A 10 -3.31 4.53 24.44
N GLU A 11 -2.34 3.81 23.88
CA GLU A 11 -0.93 4.00 24.23
C GLU A 11 -0.40 5.10 23.29
N VAL A 12 0.00 6.24 23.86
CA VAL A 12 0.37 7.42 23.08
C VAL A 12 1.83 7.30 22.66
N GLN A 13 2.08 6.56 21.59
CA GLN A 13 3.25 6.77 20.75
C GLN A 13 2.73 7.27 19.40
N SER A 14 3.02 8.52 19.08
CA SER A 14 2.88 9.02 17.72
C SER A 14 4.03 8.45 16.92
N GLU A 15 3.72 7.54 16.01
CA GLU A 15 4.68 7.10 15.00
C GLU A 15 4.48 7.92 13.73
N ASP A 16 5.49 7.93 12.85
CA ASP A 16 5.60 8.86 11.73
C ASP A 16 4.34 8.79 10.84
N GLY A 17 3.45 9.77 11.04
CA GLY A 17 2.19 9.85 10.34
C GLY A 17 2.43 10.54 9.02
N GLY A 18 2.17 9.84 7.91
CA GLY A 18 2.20 10.43 6.57
C GLY A 18 1.39 11.73 6.49
N THR A 19 1.50 12.44 5.37
CA THR A 19 1.02 13.84 5.21
C THR A 19 -0.43 14.10 5.62
N ALA A 20 -1.32 13.10 5.63
CA ALA A 20 -2.76 13.24 5.85
C ALA A 20 -3.31 12.65 7.16
N SER A 21 -2.54 11.91 7.97
CA SER A 21 -3.08 11.21 9.14
C SER A 21 -2.06 11.00 10.26
N ASP A 22 -2.56 10.98 11.49
CA ASP A 22 -1.81 10.54 12.66
C ASP A 22 -2.07 9.05 12.91
N ILE A 23 -1.02 8.31 13.28
CA ILE A 23 -1.12 6.90 13.65
C ILE A 23 -0.99 6.76 15.15
N TYR A 24 -1.87 5.97 15.76
CA TYR A 24 -1.81 5.63 17.18
C TYR A 24 -1.86 4.12 17.36
N ARG A 25 -1.11 3.62 18.34
CA ARG A 25 -1.20 2.24 18.81
C ARG A 25 -2.27 2.11 19.90
N GLY A 26 -3.07 1.06 19.82
CA GLY A 26 -4.06 0.73 20.84
C GLY A 26 -4.19 -0.78 21.04
N LYS A 27 -4.99 -1.19 22.03
CA LYS A 27 -5.28 -2.60 22.30
C LYS A 27 -6.78 -2.87 22.30
N TYR A 28 -7.20 -3.97 21.70
CA TYR A 28 -8.58 -4.47 21.71
C TYR A 28 -8.59 -6.01 21.76
N ASN A 29 -9.29 -6.60 22.74
CA ASN A 29 -9.33 -8.05 22.96
C ASN A 29 -7.93 -8.71 22.99
N ASN A 30 -6.99 -8.12 23.72
CA ASN A 30 -5.57 -8.55 23.80
C ASN A 30 -4.82 -8.55 22.46
N ARG A 31 -5.35 -7.90 21.42
CA ARG A 31 -4.66 -7.69 20.14
C ARG A 31 -4.23 -6.24 20.01
N GLU A 32 -3.05 -6.04 19.44
CA GLU A 32 -2.55 -4.72 19.12
C GLU A 32 -3.19 -4.20 17.84
N MET A 33 -3.64 -2.95 17.91
CA MET A 33 -4.42 -2.29 16.88
C MET A 33 -3.73 -1.01 16.45
N CYS A 34 -3.76 -0.75 15.15
CA CYS A 34 -3.44 0.55 14.58
C CYS A 34 -4.71 1.38 14.47
N VAL A 35 -4.68 2.61 14.97
CA VAL A 35 -5.75 3.60 14.86
C VAL A 35 -5.25 4.76 14.01
N LYS A 36 -5.66 4.78 12.74
CA LYS A 36 -5.36 5.86 11.80
C LYS A 36 -6.40 6.97 11.94
N VAL A 37 -5.93 8.14 12.37
CA VAL A 37 -6.73 9.32 12.69
C VAL A 37 -6.49 10.38 11.62
N PRO A 38 -7.50 10.73 10.80
CA PRO A 38 -7.34 11.78 9.80
C PRO A 38 -6.98 13.13 10.43
N ARG A 39 -5.97 13.82 9.88
CA ARG A 39 -5.66 15.21 10.23
C ARG A 39 -6.70 16.11 9.55
N ILE A 40 -7.69 16.58 10.31
CA ILE A 40 -8.69 17.51 9.78
C ILE A 40 -8.09 18.91 9.73
N ILE A 41 -7.64 19.35 8.55
CA ILE A 41 -7.32 20.75 8.30
C ILE A 41 -8.63 21.54 8.39
N ARG A 42 -8.67 22.55 9.26
CA ARG A 42 -9.82 23.41 9.57
C ARG A 42 -10.50 23.95 8.31
N LYS A 43 -11.51 23.22 7.81
CA LYS A 43 -12.77 23.70 7.21
C LYS A 43 -13.65 22.48 6.93
N LYS A 44 -14.85 22.46 7.54
CA LYS A 44 -15.89 21.45 7.33
C LYS A 44 -16.12 21.24 5.84
N ASN A 45 -15.60 20.14 5.28
CA ASN A 45 -15.98 19.71 3.95
C ASN A 45 -16.60 18.31 4.08
N MET A 46 -17.94 18.28 4.10
CA MET A 46 -18.74 17.05 4.04
C MET A 46 -18.31 16.13 2.87
N ARG A 47 -17.67 16.71 1.84
CA ARG A 47 -17.04 16.00 0.72
C ARG A 47 -15.86 15.10 1.14
N ILE A 48 -15.03 15.55 2.09
CA ILE A 48 -13.90 14.77 2.63
C ILE A 48 -14.43 13.59 3.45
N LEU A 49 -15.46 13.81 4.29
CA LEU A 49 -16.12 12.73 5.04
C LEU A 49 -16.80 11.69 4.13
N ARG A 50 -17.51 12.12 3.08
CA ARG A 50 -18.13 11.21 2.08
C ARG A 50 -17.10 10.42 1.27
N THR A 51 -15.92 10.98 1.08
CA THR A 51 -14.80 10.34 0.41
C THR A 51 -14.24 9.24 1.28
N HIS A 52 -13.88 9.57 2.52
CA HIS A 52 -13.44 8.58 3.50
C HIS A 52 -14.49 7.47 3.69
N ALA A 53 -15.79 7.79 3.64
CA ALA A 53 -16.86 6.80 3.65
C ALA A 53 -16.78 5.75 2.53
N LYS A 54 -16.45 6.16 1.30
CA LYS A 54 -16.28 5.25 0.17
C LYS A 54 -15.03 4.39 0.34
N ASP A 55 -13.96 4.98 0.83
CA ASP A 55 -12.69 4.27 1.09
C ASP A 55 -12.88 3.25 2.22
N PHE A 56 -13.66 3.60 3.24
CA PHE A 56 -14.07 2.68 4.30
C PHE A 56 -14.91 1.52 3.76
N ALA A 57 -15.92 1.82 2.94
CA ALA A 57 -16.77 0.80 2.35
C ALA A 57 -15.95 -0.17 1.47
N LEU A 58 -14.99 0.35 0.70
CA LEU A 58 -14.06 -0.44 -0.09
C LEU A 58 -13.23 -1.34 0.82
N SER A 59 -12.54 -0.76 1.80
CA SER A 59 -11.68 -1.50 2.76
C SER A 59 -12.44 -2.57 3.55
N CYS A 60 -13.73 -2.33 3.83
CA CYS A 60 -14.61 -3.33 4.47
C CYS A 60 -14.88 -4.56 3.59
N SER A 61 -14.86 -4.40 2.27
CA SER A 61 -15.18 -5.46 1.30
C SER A 61 -13.97 -6.29 0.87
N LEU A 62 -12.76 -5.86 1.23
CA LEU A 62 -11.52 -6.53 0.85
C LEU A 62 -11.11 -7.56 1.90
N SER A 63 -10.66 -8.70 1.39
CA SER A 63 -10.33 -9.89 2.18
C SER A 63 -9.28 -10.71 1.44
N HIS A 64 -8.01 -10.48 1.75
CA HIS A 64 -6.86 -11.17 1.17
C HIS A 64 -5.68 -11.13 2.16
N PRO A 65 -4.84 -12.18 2.28
CA PRO A 65 -3.72 -12.22 3.24
C PRO A 65 -2.73 -11.07 3.05
N ASN A 66 -2.47 -10.65 1.81
CA ASN A 66 -1.53 -9.56 1.49
C ASN A 66 -2.18 -8.18 1.33
N ILE A 67 -3.39 -7.99 1.87
CA ILE A 67 -4.06 -6.69 1.93
C ILE A 67 -4.32 -6.36 3.38
N LEU A 68 -3.93 -5.16 3.84
CA LEU A 68 -4.08 -4.75 5.24
C LEU A 68 -5.55 -4.92 5.68
N PRO A 69 -5.83 -5.81 6.66
CA PRO A 69 -7.19 -6.06 7.09
C PRO A 69 -7.74 -4.83 7.81
N PHE A 70 -8.81 -4.27 7.26
CA PHE A 70 -9.66 -3.34 7.98
C PHE A 70 -10.25 -4.04 9.21
N TYR A 71 -10.21 -3.46 10.40
CA TYR A 71 -10.80 -4.12 11.58
C TYR A 71 -12.13 -3.48 11.98
N GLY A 72 -12.20 -2.16 11.91
CA GLY A 72 -13.40 -1.42 12.29
C GLY A 72 -13.20 0.07 12.24
N ILE A 73 -14.12 0.78 12.88
CA ILE A 73 -14.03 2.23 13.08
C ILE A 73 -13.95 2.54 14.56
N TYR A 74 -13.24 3.62 14.86
CA TYR A 74 -13.22 4.25 16.17
C TYR A 74 -13.69 5.70 16.04
N VAL A 75 -14.60 6.13 16.90
CA VAL A 75 -15.01 7.53 16.98
C VAL A 75 -14.28 8.15 18.16
N SER A 76 -13.44 9.15 17.89
CA SER A 76 -12.65 9.80 18.94
C SER A 76 -13.57 10.52 19.94
N GLN A 77 -13.21 10.46 21.23
CA GLN A 77 -13.95 11.09 22.33
C GLN A 77 -13.55 12.57 22.53
N GLU A 78 -13.12 13.23 21.47
CA GLU A 78 -12.70 14.64 21.50
C GLU A 78 -13.91 15.56 21.31
N ASN A 79 -13.79 16.85 21.69
CA ASN A 79 -14.84 17.86 21.51
C ASN A 79 -15.35 17.95 20.05
N SER A 80 -14.53 17.55 19.08
CA SER A 80 -14.91 17.35 17.69
C SER A 80 -14.59 15.91 17.29
N PRO A 81 -15.55 14.99 17.41
CA PRO A 81 -15.33 13.57 17.13
C PRO A 81 -14.85 13.33 15.71
N ARG A 82 -13.82 12.49 15.58
CA ARG A 82 -13.23 12.07 14.31
C ARG A 82 -13.51 10.60 14.08
N ILE A 83 -13.86 10.24 12.83
CA ILE A 83 -13.95 8.84 12.42
C ILE A 83 -12.54 8.37 12.08
N CYS A 84 -12.07 7.39 12.83
CA CYS A 84 -10.76 6.79 12.71
C CYS A 84 -10.88 5.39 12.11
N ILE A 85 -9.91 5.00 11.28
CA ILE A 85 -9.80 3.63 10.78
C ILE A 85 -9.06 2.82 11.82
N VAL A 86 -9.54 1.60 12.07
CA VAL A 86 -8.81 0.65 12.90
C VAL A 86 -8.42 -0.54 12.04
N SER A 87 -7.14 -0.93 12.09
CA SER A 87 -6.58 -2.14 11.50
C SER A 87 -5.71 -2.86 12.52
N LEU A 88 -5.19 -4.04 12.20
CA LEU A 88 -4.18 -4.68 13.03
C LEU A 88 -2.89 -3.86 13.04
N TRP A 89 -2.20 -3.86 14.17
CA TRP A 89 -0.83 -3.34 14.27
C TRP A 89 0.14 -4.25 13.51
N MET A 90 0.96 -3.68 12.64
CA MET A 90 2.01 -4.39 11.91
C MET A 90 3.33 -4.17 12.64
N ALA A 91 3.72 -5.13 13.47
CA ALA A 91 4.82 -4.98 14.43
C ALA A 91 6.19 -4.71 13.80
N ASN A 92 6.38 -5.11 12.54
CA ASN A 92 7.63 -4.95 11.81
C ASN A 92 7.65 -3.67 10.95
N GLY A 93 6.67 -2.77 11.14
CA GLY A 93 6.65 -1.47 10.46
C GLY A 93 6.36 -1.56 8.97
N ASP A 94 6.83 -0.55 8.22
CA ASP A 94 6.80 -0.54 6.76
C ASP A 94 8.01 -1.23 6.15
N LEU A 95 7.89 -1.59 4.87
CA LEU A 95 8.89 -2.37 4.14
C LEU A 95 10.27 -1.69 4.13
N VAL A 96 10.33 -0.36 4.04
CA VAL A 96 11.61 0.37 3.98
C VAL A 96 12.34 0.25 5.32
N ASP A 97 11.62 0.55 6.41
CA ASP A 97 12.21 0.49 7.76
C ASP A 97 12.55 -0.96 8.15
N PHE A 98 11.74 -1.92 7.73
CA PHE A 98 11.99 -3.35 7.95
C PHE A 98 13.28 -3.82 7.29
N LEU A 99 13.50 -3.46 6.01
CA LEU A 99 14.73 -3.80 5.28
C LEU A 99 15.96 -3.10 5.87
N GLU A 100 15.78 -1.94 6.50
CA GLU A 100 16.83 -1.20 7.19
C GLU A 100 17.20 -1.76 8.56
N ALA A 101 16.23 -2.21 9.35
CA ALA A 101 16.44 -2.71 10.71
C ALA A 101 17.09 -4.11 10.73
N GLU A 102 16.70 -4.99 9.82
CA GLU A 102 17.09 -6.41 9.83
C GLU A 102 18.40 -6.67 9.08
N LYS A 103 19.44 -5.84 9.25
CA LYS A 103 20.74 -6.07 8.58
C LYS A 103 21.62 -7.01 9.43
N PRO A 104 22.06 -8.19 8.94
CA PRO A 104 21.86 -8.77 7.60
C PRO A 104 20.65 -9.73 7.49
N PHE A 105 19.72 -9.41 6.59
CA PHE A 105 18.52 -10.21 6.31
C PHE A 105 18.83 -11.45 5.47
N PRO A 106 18.24 -12.62 5.78
CA PRO A 106 18.39 -13.82 4.95
C PRO A 106 17.75 -13.63 3.57
N LYS A 107 18.52 -13.90 2.50
CA LYS A 107 18.08 -13.77 1.09
C LYS A 107 16.74 -14.42 0.71
N PRO A 108 16.39 -15.63 1.18
CA PRO A 108 15.13 -16.28 0.78
C PRO A 108 13.88 -15.43 1.10
N ALA A 109 13.99 -14.51 2.06
CA ALA A 109 12.85 -13.70 2.48
C ALA A 109 12.51 -12.51 1.55
N LEU A 110 13.40 -12.08 0.64
CA LEU A 110 13.13 -10.94 -0.25
C LEU A 110 12.14 -11.30 -1.37
N VAL A 111 12.34 -12.45 -2.03
CA VAL A 111 11.44 -12.93 -3.08
C VAL A 111 10.04 -13.18 -2.52
N HIS A 112 9.93 -13.67 -1.28
CA HIS A 112 8.64 -13.84 -0.60
C HIS A 112 7.90 -12.52 -0.34
N LEU A 113 8.60 -11.46 0.09
CA LEU A 113 8.00 -10.13 0.25
C LEU A 113 7.47 -9.60 -1.10
N ILE A 114 8.23 -9.79 -2.18
CA ILE A 114 7.81 -9.39 -3.53
C ILE A 114 6.61 -10.23 -3.99
N ALA A 115 6.62 -11.55 -3.74
CA ALA A 115 5.52 -12.45 -4.06
C ALA A 115 4.22 -12.05 -3.35
N ASP A 116 4.32 -11.72 -2.06
CA ASP A 116 3.22 -11.22 -1.24
C ASP A 116 2.62 -9.92 -1.83
N VAL A 117 3.47 -8.96 -2.19
CA VAL A 117 3.02 -7.71 -2.82
C VAL A 117 2.37 -7.99 -4.18
N ALA A 118 2.93 -8.89 -5.00
CA ALA A 118 2.36 -9.26 -6.29
C ALA A 118 0.96 -9.91 -6.13
N ALA A 119 0.81 -10.81 -5.16
CA ALA A 119 -0.47 -11.46 -4.87
C ALA A 119 -1.53 -10.46 -4.37
N GLY A 120 -1.14 -9.55 -3.47
CA GLY A 120 -2.02 -8.46 -3.02
C GLY A 120 -2.43 -7.53 -4.16
N LEU A 121 -1.48 -7.13 -5.01
CA LEU A 121 -1.75 -6.26 -6.14
C LEU A 121 -2.67 -6.91 -7.18
N HIS A 122 -2.43 -8.21 -7.47
CA HIS A 122 -3.31 -9.00 -8.33
C HIS A 122 -4.74 -9.04 -7.79
N TYR A 123 -4.92 -9.26 -6.49
CA TYR A 123 -6.24 -9.25 -5.86
C TYR A 123 -6.96 -7.91 -6.04
N LEU A 124 -6.27 -6.78 -5.85
CA LEU A 124 -6.86 -5.45 -6.08
C LEU A 124 -7.25 -5.24 -7.54
N HIS A 125 -6.37 -5.56 -8.49
CA HIS A 125 -6.61 -5.39 -9.92
C HIS A 125 -7.73 -6.27 -10.44
N LYS A 126 -7.88 -7.50 -9.92
CA LYS A 126 -9.01 -8.39 -10.22
C LYS A 126 -10.36 -7.79 -9.81
N LEU A 127 -10.36 -6.92 -8.81
CA LEU A 127 -11.53 -6.16 -8.35
C LEU A 127 -11.62 -4.76 -8.99
N GLU A 128 -10.81 -4.49 -10.01
CA GLU A 128 -10.71 -3.20 -10.71
C GLU A 128 -10.32 -2.03 -9.78
N ILE A 129 -9.57 -2.33 -8.72
CA ILE A 129 -9.07 -1.34 -7.76
C ILE A 129 -7.63 -0.98 -8.13
N VAL A 130 -7.41 0.30 -8.44
CA VAL A 130 -6.09 0.89 -8.65
C VAL A 130 -5.55 1.40 -7.30
N HIS A 131 -4.33 1.00 -6.94
CA HIS A 131 -3.66 1.43 -5.71
C HIS A 131 -3.30 2.92 -5.76
N ALA A 132 -2.64 3.33 -6.85
CA ALA A 132 -2.26 4.69 -7.22
C ALA A 132 -1.20 5.39 -6.35
N ASP A 133 -0.72 4.78 -5.28
CA ASP A 133 0.42 5.27 -4.47
C ASP A 133 1.24 4.08 -3.93
N LEU A 134 1.52 3.08 -4.77
CA LEU A 134 2.25 1.89 -4.33
C LEU A 134 3.74 2.23 -4.15
N LYS A 135 4.29 1.99 -2.95
CA LYS A 135 5.68 2.23 -2.56
C LYS A 135 6.00 1.48 -1.27
N GLY A 136 7.27 1.28 -0.95
CA GLY A 136 7.70 0.56 0.27
C GLY A 136 7.05 1.08 1.54
N LYS A 137 6.93 2.40 1.69
CA LYS A 137 6.26 3.06 2.84
C LYS A 137 4.76 2.73 2.98
N ASN A 138 4.11 2.24 1.93
CA ASN A 138 2.69 1.81 1.94
C ASN A 138 2.55 0.28 1.93
N ILE A 139 3.65 -0.45 2.15
CA ILE A 139 3.67 -1.89 2.33
C ILE A 139 4.11 -2.14 3.76
N LEU A 140 3.26 -2.78 4.56
CA LEU A 140 3.56 -3.09 5.94
C LEU A 140 4.02 -4.54 6.06
N VAL A 141 4.83 -4.83 7.08
CA VAL A 141 5.32 -6.18 7.35
C VAL A 141 4.68 -6.70 8.64
N SER A 142 4.00 -7.84 8.52
CA SER A 142 3.40 -8.50 9.68
C SER A 142 4.46 -9.10 10.59
N HIS A 143 4.09 -9.43 11.84
CA HIS A 143 4.97 -10.12 12.80
C HIS A 143 5.53 -11.47 12.28
N THR A 144 4.87 -12.08 11.28
CA THR A 144 5.32 -13.31 10.62
C THR A 144 6.24 -13.07 9.42
N GLY A 145 6.62 -11.82 9.13
CA GLY A 145 7.46 -11.47 7.98
C GLY A 145 6.70 -11.38 6.65
N ARG A 146 5.37 -11.48 6.66
CA ARG A 146 4.52 -11.36 5.44
C ARG A 146 4.22 -9.91 5.09
N ALA A 147 4.34 -9.56 3.81
CA ALA A 147 4.02 -8.22 3.31
C ALA A 147 2.52 -8.05 3.09
N VAL A 148 1.99 -6.89 3.50
CA VAL A 148 0.60 -6.50 3.33
C VAL A 148 0.51 -5.09 2.73
N ILE A 149 -0.24 -4.94 1.65
CA ILE A 149 -0.46 -3.63 1.02
C ILE A 149 -1.43 -2.82 1.88
N ALA A 150 -1.05 -1.59 2.22
CA ALA A 150 -1.82 -0.64 2.98
C ALA A 150 -2.16 0.61 2.14
N ASP A 151 -3.00 1.50 2.65
CA ASP A 151 -3.31 2.81 2.06
C ASP A 151 -3.79 2.83 0.59
N PHE A 152 -4.32 1.70 0.14
CA PHE A 152 -5.04 1.56 -1.13
C PHE A 152 -6.34 2.39 -1.15
N GLY A 153 -6.71 2.91 -2.32
CA GLY A 153 -8.00 3.57 -2.53
C GLY A 153 -8.14 5.01 -2.03
N ILE A 154 -7.32 5.46 -1.07
CA ILE A 154 -7.27 6.86 -0.59
C ILE A 154 -6.82 7.83 -1.70
N SER A 155 -5.96 7.33 -2.60
CA SER A 155 -5.35 8.08 -3.71
C SER A 155 -6.35 8.57 -4.77
N ARG A 156 -7.54 7.96 -4.90
CA ARG A 156 -8.53 8.35 -5.91
C ARG A 156 -9.14 9.73 -5.66
N VAL A 157 -9.11 10.21 -4.42
CA VAL A 157 -9.80 11.45 -4.07
C VAL A 157 -8.86 12.53 -3.56
N ILE A 158 -7.79 12.19 -2.85
CA ILE A 158 -6.76 13.21 -2.55
C ILE A 158 -6.16 13.72 -3.88
N LYS A 159 -5.99 12.87 -4.91
CA LYS A 159 -5.51 13.27 -6.26
C LYS A 159 -6.52 14.04 -7.13
N THR A 160 -7.80 14.08 -6.76
CA THR A 160 -8.74 15.03 -7.39
C THR A 160 -8.55 16.46 -6.88
N ASN A 161 -7.92 16.65 -5.71
CA ASN A 161 -7.57 17.97 -5.16
C ASN A 161 -6.07 18.32 -5.32
N TYR A 162 -5.20 17.35 -5.65
CA TYR A 162 -3.82 17.62 -6.10
C TYR A 162 -3.73 18.35 -7.45
N GLN A 163 -4.87 18.70 -8.08
CA GLN A 163 -4.87 19.54 -9.29
C GLN A 163 -4.24 20.93 -9.09
N THR A 164 -3.94 21.33 -7.84
CA THR A 164 -3.34 22.62 -7.48
C THR A 164 -2.08 22.55 -6.62
N THR A 165 -1.57 21.37 -6.25
CA THR A 165 -0.34 21.25 -5.46
C THR A 165 0.53 20.16 -6.05
N GLU A 166 1.79 20.47 -6.30
CA GLU A 166 2.79 19.51 -6.78
C GLU A 166 2.74 18.22 -5.94
N PRO A 167 2.96 17.04 -6.55
CA PRO A 167 3.13 15.81 -5.80
C PRO A 167 4.17 16.06 -4.71
N SER A 168 3.91 15.65 -3.47
CA SER A 168 4.97 15.69 -2.45
C SER A 168 6.19 14.92 -2.96
N ASN A 169 7.38 15.51 -2.86
CA ASN A 169 8.64 14.96 -3.38
C ASN A 169 8.81 13.44 -3.10
N GLY A 170 8.31 12.93 -1.96
CA GLY A 170 8.41 11.51 -1.58
C GLY A 170 7.48 10.49 -2.26
N THR A 171 6.72 10.85 -3.31
CA THR A 171 5.96 9.87 -4.15
C THR A 171 6.41 9.88 -5.61
N LEU A 172 7.19 10.88 -6.03
CA LEU A 172 7.55 11.13 -7.43
C LEU A 172 8.27 9.94 -8.07
N ASN A 173 9.16 9.30 -7.32
CA ASN A 173 10.01 8.20 -7.75
C ASN A 173 9.25 6.91 -8.14
N TRP A 174 8.01 6.75 -7.68
CA TRP A 174 7.15 5.60 -8.01
C TRP A 174 6.11 5.93 -9.09
N MET A 175 6.05 7.18 -9.55
CA MET A 175 5.06 7.60 -10.54
C MET A 175 5.43 7.11 -11.94
N ALA A 176 4.48 6.47 -12.60
CA ALA A 176 4.64 6.01 -13.97
C ALA A 176 4.79 7.19 -14.97
N PRO A 177 5.57 7.04 -16.06
CA PRO A 177 5.84 8.10 -17.03
C PRO A 177 4.58 8.76 -17.58
N GLU A 178 3.53 7.99 -17.87
CA GLU A 178 2.27 8.49 -18.41
C GLU A 178 1.50 9.43 -17.45
N LEU A 179 1.80 9.36 -16.15
CA LEU A 179 1.25 10.27 -15.14
C LEU A 179 2.07 11.54 -14.99
N LEU A 180 3.34 11.53 -15.42
CA LEU A 180 4.27 12.66 -15.35
C LEU A 180 4.21 13.49 -16.64
N THR A 181 4.09 12.84 -17.80
CA THR A 181 4.14 13.48 -19.12
C THR A 181 2.76 13.75 -19.72
N GLY A 182 1.71 13.03 -19.28
CA GLY A 182 0.40 13.02 -19.94
C GLY A 182 -0.49 14.24 -19.73
N GLY A 183 0.04 15.33 -19.17
CA GLY A 183 -0.68 16.58 -18.93
C GLY A 183 -1.69 16.53 -17.77
N ARG A 184 -2.37 17.66 -17.51
CA ARG A 184 -3.33 17.77 -16.41
C ARG A 184 -4.53 16.83 -16.64
N GLY A 185 -4.84 16.02 -15.63
CA GLY A 185 -6.08 15.22 -15.59
C GLY A 185 -5.95 13.75 -15.95
N LYS A 186 -4.74 13.25 -16.27
CA LYS A 186 -4.48 11.81 -16.34
C LYS A 186 -4.70 11.19 -14.96
N LYS A 187 -5.33 10.01 -14.97
CA LYS A 187 -5.67 9.27 -13.76
C LYS A 187 -4.78 8.03 -13.67
N PRO A 188 -4.37 7.66 -12.45
CA PRO A 188 -3.74 6.36 -12.22
C PRO A 188 -4.59 5.22 -12.78
N THR A 189 -3.90 4.23 -13.32
CA THR A 189 -4.46 3.00 -13.90
C THR A 189 -3.81 1.77 -13.24
N THR A 190 -4.36 0.58 -13.49
CA THR A 190 -3.69 -0.67 -13.08
C THR A 190 -2.28 -0.75 -13.64
N TRP A 191 -2.05 -0.29 -14.88
CA TRP A 191 -0.72 -0.24 -15.49
C TRP A 191 0.25 0.70 -14.78
N SER A 192 -0.23 1.81 -14.22
CA SER A 192 0.63 2.69 -13.40
C SER A 192 1.01 2.05 -12.07
N ASP A 193 0.16 1.16 -11.52
CA ASP A 193 0.55 0.37 -10.36
C ASP A 193 1.59 -0.70 -10.72
N ILE A 194 1.56 -1.26 -11.93
CA ILE A 194 2.59 -2.20 -12.40
C ILE A 194 3.96 -1.52 -12.46
N TRP A 195 4.02 -0.28 -12.95
CA TRP A 195 5.25 0.52 -12.88
C TRP A 195 5.74 0.68 -11.44
N ALA A 196 4.83 1.10 -10.55
CA ALA A 196 5.14 1.31 -9.14
C ALA A 196 5.54 0.01 -8.43
N PHE A 197 5.03 -1.15 -8.85
CA PHE A 197 5.48 -2.46 -8.38
C PHE A 197 6.93 -2.74 -8.76
N GLY A 198 7.36 -2.39 -9.98
CA GLY A 198 8.77 -2.45 -10.37
C GLY A 198 9.65 -1.56 -9.48
N CYS A 199 9.17 -0.36 -9.15
CA CYS A 199 9.83 0.54 -8.19
C CYS A 199 9.94 -0.07 -6.78
N VAL A 200 8.92 -0.76 -6.29
CA VAL A 200 8.98 -1.49 -5.01
C VAL A 200 9.99 -2.63 -5.06
N CYS A 201 10.04 -3.39 -6.16
CA CYS A 201 11.05 -4.44 -6.31
C CYS A 201 12.46 -3.86 -6.26
N TYR A 202 12.68 -2.68 -6.86
CA TYR A 202 13.94 -1.95 -6.71
C TYR A 202 14.24 -1.65 -5.24
N GLU A 203 13.30 -1.09 -4.49
CA GLU A 203 13.50 -0.81 -3.05
C GLU A 203 13.89 -2.07 -2.26
N VAL A 204 13.29 -3.22 -2.58
CA VAL A 204 13.60 -4.50 -1.92
C VAL A 204 15.03 -4.95 -2.19
N TYR A 205 15.50 -4.84 -3.43
CA TYR A 205 16.85 -5.29 -3.81
C TYR A 205 17.94 -4.27 -3.48
N ALA A 206 17.69 -3.00 -3.76
CA ALA A 206 18.62 -1.89 -3.61
C ALA A 206 18.60 -1.27 -2.22
N GLY A 207 17.55 -1.48 -1.41
CA GLY A 207 17.43 -0.88 -0.07
C GLY A 207 17.27 0.65 -0.07
N GLU A 208 16.98 1.26 -1.22
CA GLU A 208 16.85 2.70 -1.40
C GLU A 208 15.74 3.04 -2.41
N ALA A 209 15.31 4.30 -2.45
CA ALA A 209 14.28 4.73 -3.40
C ALA A 209 14.80 4.66 -4.85
N PRO A 210 13.98 4.20 -5.81
CA PRO A 210 14.37 4.20 -7.23
C PRO A 210 14.51 5.62 -7.75
N PHE A 211 15.35 5.85 -8.76
CA PHE A 211 15.44 7.15 -9.46
C PHE A 211 15.72 8.34 -8.52
N SER A 212 16.50 8.13 -7.44
CA SER A 212 16.82 9.16 -6.44
C SER A 212 17.69 10.29 -6.98
N GLU A 213 18.30 10.13 -8.16
CA GLU A 213 19.09 11.14 -8.85
C GLU A 213 18.25 12.30 -9.44
N TYR A 214 16.93 12.12 -9.55
CA TYR A 214 16.03 13.18 -10.03
C TYR A 214 15.42 13.92 -8.83
N GLU A 215 15.86 15.16 -8.62
CA GLU A 215 15.56 15.93 -7.40
C GLU A 215 14.14 16.50 -7.37
N ASN A 216 13.52 16.66 -8.54
CA ASN A 216 12.23 17.34 -8.65
C ASN A 216 11.37 16.82 -9.82
N PHE A 217 10.10 17.23 -9.81
CA PHE A 217 9.12 16.86 -10.82
C PHE A 217 9.59 17.17 -12.26
N ALA A 218 10.19 18.34 -12.48
CA ALA A 218 10.56 18.78 -13.82
C ALA A 218 11.68 17.90 -14.41
N GLN A 219 12.69 17.57 -13.62
CA GLN A 219 13.76 16.66 -14.02
C GLN A 219 13.21 15.26 -14.34
N MET A 220 12.39 14.70 -13.45
CA MET A 220 11.77 13.38 -13.65
C MET A 220 10.85 13.37 -14.88
N ALA A 221 10.02 14.39 -15.06
CA ALA A 221 9.11 14.50 -16.19
C ALA A 221 9.86 14.66 -17.52
N SER A 222 10.96 15.42 -17.55
CA SER A 222 11.82 15.55 -18.74
C SER A 222 12.44 14.20 -19.10
N ALA A 223 13.06 13.52 -18.14
CA ALA A 223 13.65 12.20 -18.37
C ALA A 223 12.60 11.16 -18.81
N CYS A 224 11.37 11.24 -18.27
CA CYS A 224 10.26 10.42 -18.73
C CYS A 224 9.84 10.76 -20.17
N HIS A 225 9.78 12.04 -20.52
CA HIS A 225 9.38 12.49 -21.86
C HIS A 225 10.40 12.05 -22.92
N ASP A 226 11.68 12.14 -22.61
CA ASP A 226 12.78 11.81 -23.51
C ASP A 226 13.12 10.31 -23.52
N HIS A 227 12.36 9.48 -22.79
CA HIS A 227 12.63 8.05 -22.58
C HIS A 227 14.06 7.79 -22.07
N ALA A 228 14.55 8.68 -21.22
CA ALA A 228 15.92 8.75 -20.71
C ALA A 228 15.99 8.54 -19.19
N LEU A 229 15.00 7.86 -18.60
CA LEU A 229 15.15 7.41 -17.21
C LEU A 229 16.32 6.44 -17.13
N ASN A 230 17.16 6.64 -16.13
CA ASN A 230 18.24 5.74 -15.81
C ASN A 230 17.69 4.46 -15.18
N ILE A 231 17.15 3.57 -16.02
CA ILE A 231 16.66 2.26 -15.60
C ILE A 231 17.89 1.38 -15.31
N PRO A 232 18.09 0.93 -14.06
CA PRO A 232 19.16 0.01 -13.73
C PRO A 232 19.05 -1.24 -14.60
N THR A 233 20.11 -1.57 -15.34
CA THR A 233 20.16 -2.78 -16.19
C THR A 233 20.69 -3.99 -15.44
N ILE A 234 21.45 -3.74 -14.37
CA ILE A 234 22.04 -4.75 -13.51
C ILE A 234 21.29 -4.73 -12.19
N LEU A 235 20.92 -5.93 -11.70
CA LEU A 235 20.32 -6.10 -10.38
C LEU A 235 21.26 -5.47 -9.33
N PRO A 236 20.83 -4.42 -8.61
CA PRO A 236 21.60 -3.83 -7.53
C PRO A 236 21.53 -4.77 -6.34
N VAL A 237 22.49 -5.67 -6.22
CA VAL A 237 22.47 -6.64 -5.12
C VAL A 237 23.19 -6.00 -3.95
N MET A 238 22.44 -5.56 -2.94
CA MET A 238 23.07 -5.14 -1.70
C MET A 238 23.84 -6.28 -1.00
N ARG A 239 23.54 -7.55 -1.29
CA ARG A 239 24.06 -8.69 -0.50
C ARG A 239 24.34 -9.94 -1.36
N GLY A 240 25.61 -10.25 -1.60
CA GLY A 240 26.10 -11.49 -2.24
C GLY A 240 25.73 -11.67 -3.71
N THR A 241 25.95 -12.87 -4.26
CA THR A 241 25.61 -13.21 -5.65
C THR A 241 24.11 -13.49 -5.81
N PRO A 242 23.42 -12.94 -6.83
CA PRO A 242 22.03 -13.28 -7.13
C PRO A 242 21.84 -14.77 -7.37
N GLY A 243 20.78 -15.32 -6.79
CA GLY A 243 20.22 -16.60 -7.22
C GLY A 243 19.57 -16.51 -8.60
N GLU A 244 19.08 -17.64 -9.09
CA GLU A 244 18.28 -17.68 -10.32
C GLU A 244 16.93 -17.01 -10.14
N GLU A 245 16.30 -17.19 -8.97
CA GLU A 245 15.04 -16.55 -8.57
C GLU A 245 15.15 -15.02 -8.58
N ASP A 246 16.21 -14.48 -7.97
CA ASP A 246 16.48 -13.04 -7.97
C ASP A 246 16.58 -12.48 -9.41
N ARG A 247 17.28 -13.20 -10.29
CA ARG A 247 17.41 -12.82 -11.72
C ARG A 247 16.08 -12.92 -12.44
N HIS A 248 15.27 -13.94 -12.16
CA HIS A 248 13.96 -14.10 -12.75
C HIS A 248 13.04 -12.93 -12.36
N THR A 249 12.94 -12.64 -11.06
CA THR A 249 12.17 -11.51 -10.54
C THR A 249 12.67 -10.18 -11.09
N TRP A 250 13.99 -9.98 -11.19
CA TRP A 250 14.58 -8.78 -11.79
C TRP A 250 14.17 -8.60 -13.26
N ASN A 251 14.20 -9.66 -14.06
CA ASN A 251 13.79 -9.60 -15.46
C ASN A 251 12.29 -9.26 -15.61
N LEU A 252 11.44 -9.71 -14.69
CA LEU A 252 10.03 -9.30 -14.65
C LEU A 252 9.89 -7.81 -14.30
N MET A 253 10.65 -7.34 -13.33
CA MET A 253 10.69 -5.93 -12.93
C MET A 253 11.13 -5.02 -14.09
N LEU A 254 12.12 -5.41 -14.89
CA LEU A 254 12.52 -4.64 -16.08
C LEU A 254 11.36 -4.49 -17.08
N LYS A 255 10.47 -5.49 -17.19
CA LYS A 255 9.25 -5.40 -18.01
C LYS A 255 8.20 -4.46 -17.42
N CYS A 256 8.15 -4.30 -16.09
CA CYS A 256 7.26 -3.35 -15.42
C CYS A 256 7.59 -1.90 -15.80
N TRP A 257 8.86 -1.59 -16.09
CA TRP A 257 9.32 -0.27 -16.50
C TRP A 257 9.26 -0.01 -18.01
N ASN A 258 8.39 -0.71 -18.72
CA ASN A 258 8.07 -0.35 -20.10
C ASN A 258 7.34 1.01 -20.13
N TYR A 259 7.80 1.93 -20.98
CA TYR A 259 7.18 3.24 -21.17
C TYR A 259 5.75 3.15 -21.70
N GLU A 260 5.47 2.17 -22.57
CA GLU A 260 4.12 1.91 -23.07
C GLU A 260 3.35 1.11 -22.01
N PRO A 261 2.29 1.67 -21.39
CA PRO A 261 1.61 1.04 -20.26
C PRO A 261 1.04 -0.34 -20.60
N THR A 262 0.55 -0.51 -21.82
CA THR A 262 -0.05 -1.77 -22.28
C THR A 262 0.98 -2.86 -22.62
N SER A 263 2.26 -2.50 -22.71
CA SER A 263 3.38 -3.44 -22.91
C SER A 263 3.98 -3.95 -21.59
N ARG A 264 3.48 -3.47 -20.45
CA ARG A 264 3.85 -3.98 -19.13
C ARG A 264 3.12 -5.31 -18.87
N PRO A 265 3.66 -6.20 -18.02
CA PRO A 265 2.94 -7.40 -17.61
C PRO A 265 1.69 -7.04 -16.79
N THR A 266 0.67 -7.89 -16.86
CA THR A 266 -0.48 -7.81 -15.97
C THR A 266 -0.09 -8.24 -14.55
N SER A 267 -0.85 -7.79 -13.54
CA SER A 267 -0.64 -8.26 -12.16
C SER A 267 -0.85 -9.76 -12.01
N LYS A 268 -1.64 -10.39 -12.89
CA LYS A 268 -1.78 -11.85 -12.94
C LYS A 268 -0.47 -12.51 -13.36
N GLU A 269 0.12 -12.08 -14.48
CA GLU A 269 1.39 -12.63 -14.97
C GLU A 269 2.52 -12.43 -13.96
N LEU A 270 2.55 -11.28 -13.26
CA LEU A 270 3.49 -11.04 -12.17
C LEU A 270 3.30 -12.04 -11.02
N SER A 271 2.08 -12.16 -10.52
CA SER A 271 1.77 -13.06 -9.40
C SER A 271 2.08 -14.52 -9.72
N GLU A 272 1.77 -14.98 -10.93
CA GLU A 272 2.02 -16.36 -11.36
C GLU A 272 3.52 -16.63 -11.57
N SER A 273 4.25 -15.70 -12.20
CA SER A 273 5.68 -15.90 -12.49
C SER A 273 6.55 -15.85 -11.23
N ILE A 274 6.21 -14.97 -10.28
CA ILE A 274 6.97 -14.81 -9.03
C ILE A 274 6.65 -15.95 -8.05
N ALA A 275 5.41 -16.43 -7.98
CA ALA A 275 5.03 -17.55 -7.12
C ALA A 275 5.79 -18.84 -7.47
N VAL A 276 6.06 -19.09 -8.76
CA VAL A 276 6.87 -20.23 -9.20
C VAL A 276 8.33 -20.14 -8.69
N SER A 277 8.80 -18.94 -8.38
CA SER A 277 10.17 -18.70 -7.91
C SER A 277 10.28 -18.63 -6.38
N ALA A 278 9.19 -18.78 -5.63
CA ALA A 278 9.19 -18.69 -4.17
C ALA A 278 9.05 -20.12 -3.59
N ASP A 279 10.13 -20.69 -3.06
CA ASP A 279 10.16 -22.08 -2.55
C ASP A 279 9.23 -22.28 -1.33
N ASP A 280 8.61 -23.46 -1.20
CA ASP A 280 7.48 -23.76 -0.27
C ASP A 280 7.86 -23.80 1.23
N GLN A 281 9.13 -23.59 1.60
CA GLN A 281 9.63 -23.87 2.97
C GLN A 281 9.14 -22.88 4.06
N PHE A 282 8.50 -21.76 3.71
CA PHE A 282 7.97 -20.77 4.67
C PHE A 282 6.44 -20.82 4.86
N HIS A 283 5.75 -21.81 4.29
CA HIS A 283 4.28 -21.93 4.32
C HIS A 283 3.65 -22.26 5.69
N GLU A 284 4.42 -22.56 6.74
CA GLU A 284 3.85 -22.83 8.08
C GLU A 284 3.35 -21.57 8.82
N ASN A 285 3.78 -20.37 8.42
CA ASN A 285 3.38 -19.12 9.10
C ASN A 285 2.09 -18.48 8.55
N ASP A 286 1.45 -19.08 7.54
CA ASP A 286 0.28 -18.51 6.84
C ASP A 286 -1.02 -18.55 7.66
N LEU A 287 -1.03 -19.26 8.80
CA LEU A 287 -2.27 -19.61 9.49
C LEU A 287 -2.97 -18.40 10.14
N ILE A 288 -2.24 -17.42 10.67
CA ILE A 288 -2.85 -16.31 11.42
C ILE A 288 -3.56 -15.34 10.48
N LEU A 289 -2.87 -14.82 9.45
CA LEU A 289 -3.47 -13.91 8.48
C LEU A 289 -4.60 -14.60 7.71
N SER A 290 -4.41 -15.85 7.28
CA SER A 290 -5.47 -16.59 6.57
C SER A 290 -6.68 -16.88 7.46
N THR A 291 -6.49 -17.17 8.75
CA THR A 291 -7.59 -17.36 9.71
C THR A 291 -8.35 -16.05 9.93
N LEU A 292 -7.65 -14.93 10.09
CA LEU A 292 -8.27 -13.60 10.22
C LEU A 292 -9.07 -13.22 8.97
N VAL A 293 -8.54 -13.51 7.78
CA VAL A 293 -9.25 -13.33 6.50
C VAL A 293 -10.51 -14.21 6.46
N LYS A 294 -10.43 -15.48 6.89
CA LYS A 294 -11.58 -16.41 6.94
C LYS A 294 -12.64 -15.98 7.96
N GLU A 295 -12.25 -15.58 9.17
CA GLU A 295 -13.15 -15.04 10.21
C GLU A 295 -13.93 -13.82 9.69
N ARG A 296 -13.32 -13.00 8.82
CA ARG A 296 -13.97 -11.82 8.23
C ARG A 296 -14.87 -12.14 7.04
N SER A 297 -14.45 -13.06 6.15
CA SER A 297 -15.20 -13.44 4.95
C SER A 297 -16.59 -14.00 5.28
N GLN A 298 -16.71 -14.78 6.37
CA GLN A 298 -17.99 -15.31 6.83
C GLN A 298 -18.94 -14.25 7.43
N LEU A 299 -18.46 -13.01 7.68
CA LEU A 299 -19.16 -12.03 8.52
C LEU A 299 -19.56 -10.71 7.83
N ALA A 300 -19.27 -10.47 6.55
CA ALA A 300 -19.59 -9.18 5.91
C ALA A 300 -19.66 -9.16 4.37
N THR A 301 -20.82 -8.72 3.83
CA THR A 301 -20.81 -7.88 2.60
C THR A 301 -22.03 -6.95 2.47
N LYS A 302 -23.26 -7.32 2.88
CA LYS A 302 -24.45 -6.46 2.64
C LYS A 302 -24.87 -5.52 3.78
N VAL A 303 -24.62 -5.86 5.05
CA VAL A 303 -25.08 -5.06 6.20
C VAL A 303 -24.17 -3.86 6.52
N VAL A 304 -22.89 -3.97 6.17
CA VAL A 304 -21.84 -3.01 6.55
C VAL A 304 -21.93 -1.72 5.73
N ALA A 305 -22.06 -1.81 4.40
CA ALA A 305 -22.23 -0.65 3.52
C ALA A 305 -23.47 0.19 3.90
N ASN A 306 -24.59 -0.47 4.22
CA ASN A 306 -25.82 0.19 4.62
C ASN A 306 -25.70 0.90 5.99
N LYS A 307 -25.03 0.29 6.98
CA LYS A 307 -24.81 0.94 8.29
C LYS A 307 -23.81 2.09 8.22
N CYS A 308 -22.74 1.98 7.43
CA CYS A 308 -21.82 3.10 7.18
C CYS A 308 -22.57 4.28 6.55
N LEU A 309 -23.33 4.06 5.46
CA LEU A 309 -24.14 5.11 4.85
C LEU A 309 -25.09 5.77 5.85
N ARG A 310 -25.75 4.99 6.71
CA ARG A 310 -26.67 5.49 7.74
C ARG A 310 -25.96 6.31 8.81
N MET A 311 -24.79 5.88 9.27
CA MET A 311 -23.96 6.65 10.22
C MET A 311 -23.51 7.99 9.60
N PHE A 312 -23.15 8.01 8.31
CA PHE A 312 -22.84 9.25 7.59
C PHE A 312 -24.07 10.14 7.35
N GLN A 313 -25.27 9.58 7.28
CA GLN A 313 -26.52 10.35 7.22
C GLN A 313 -26.88 10.97 8.58
N LEU A 314 -26.53 10.31 9.69
CA LEU A 314 -26.77 10.77 11.06
C LEU A 314 -25.78 11.86 11.53
N LEU A 315 -24.63 12.00 10.87
CA LEU A 315 -23.65 13.08 11.10
C LEU A 315 -23.99 14.38 10.33
N ARG A 316 -25.23 14.51 9.83
CA ARG A 316 -25.76 15.73 9.22
C ARG A 316 -26.39 16.64 10.26
#